data_AF-Q9XKV8-F1
#
_entry.id   AF-Q9XKV8-F1
#
_cell.length_a   1.000
_cell.length_b   1.000
_cell.length_c   1.000
_cell.angle_alpha   90.00
_cell.angle_beta   90.00
_cell.angle_gamma   90.00
#
_symmetry.space_group_name_H-M   'P 1'
#
loop_
_entity.id
_entity.type
_entity.pdbx_description
1 polymer ?
#
loop_
_entity_poly.entity_id
_entity_poly.type
_entity_poly.pdbx_seq_one_letter_code
_entity_poly.pdbx_strand_id
1 'polypeptide(L)' 'MKKNFPFHMVTNSPWPIILSFSLMNSLIGTAIWIYSSNILLMILNLTNTVVIMMF' A
#
# COMPACT_ATOMS: atom_id res chain seq x y z
N MET A 1 22.02 -25.51 0.27
CA MET A 1 22.20 -25.89 1.69
C MET A 1 20.83 -25.96 2.34
N LYS A 2 20.31 -27.15 2.65
CA LYS A 2 19.10 -27.29 3.47
C LYS A 2 19.41 -26.72 4.85
N LYS A 3 18.62 -25.74 5.28
CA LYS A 3 18.70 -25.11 6.59
C LYS A 3 17.75 -25.86 7.51
N ASN A 4 18.26 -26.47 8.59
CA ASN A 4 17.49 -27.31 9.53
C ASN A 4 16.75 -26.48 10.60
N PHE A 5 16.45 -25.21 10.31
CA PHE A 5 15.78 -24.32 11.26
C PHE A 5 14.27 -24.33 10.98
N PRO A 6 13.40 -24.36 12.01
CA PRO A 6 11.94 -24.52 11.86
C PRO A 6 11.24 -23.26 11.34
N PHE A 7 11.97 -22.32 10.74
CA PHE A 7 11.46 -21.04 10.28
C PHE A 7 11.52 -20.94 8.76
N HIS A 8 10.41 -20.51 8.18
CA HIS A 8 10.34 -20.17 6.76
C HIS A 8 11.03 -18.81 6.54
N MET A 9 12.09 -18.78 5.74
CA MET A 9 12.65 -17.52 5.26
C MET A 9 11.71 -16.96 4.20
N VAL A 10 11.02 -15.87 4.54
CA VAL A 10 10.11 -15.19 3.63
C VAL A 10 10.89 -14.73 2.41
N THR A 11 10.38 -15.02 1.22
CA THR A 11 10.94 -14.53 -0.04
C THR A 11 10.73 -13.03 -0.14
N ASN A 12 11.73 -12.31 -0.65
CA ASN A 12 11.59 -10.88 -0.88
C ASN A 12 10.42 -10.60 -1.84
N SER A 13 9.42 -9.85 -1.38
CA SER A 13 8.30 -9.40 -2.19
C SER A 13 8.31 -7.87 -2.30
N PRO A 14 7.90 -7.31 -3.45
CA PRO A 14 7.82 -5.85 -3.62
C PRO A 14 6.58 -5.25 -2.93
N TRP A 15 5.58 -6.07 -2.62
CA TRP A 15 4.27 -5.65 -2.09
C TRP A 15 4.32 -4.83 -0.81
N PRO A 16 5.16 -5.12 0.21
CA PRO A 16 5.23 -4.31 1.43
C PRO A 16 5.61 -2.86 1.15
N ILE A 17 6.51 -2.63 0.19
CA ILE A 17 6.94 -1.29 -0.21
C ILE A 17 5.83 -0.57 -0.95
N ILE A 18 5.19 -1.24 -1.90
CA ILE A 18 4.07 -0.69 -2.69
C ILE A 18 2.90 -0.32 -1.77
N LEU A 19 2.59 -1.18 -0.78
CA LEU A 19 1.58 -0.92 0.24
C LEU A 19 1.93 0.34 1.04
N SER A 20 3.19 0.49 1.47
CA SER A 20 3.63 1.67 2.23
C SER A 20 3.41 2.97 1.46
N PHE A 21 3.74 3.00 0.16
CA PHE A 21 3.50 4.17 -0.69
C PHE A 21 2.02 4.44 -0.93
N SER A 22 1.20 3.39 -1.06
CA SER A 22 -0.25 3.55 -1.21
C SER A 22 -0.92 4.17 0.02
N LEU A 23 -0.47 3.79 1.21
CA LEU A 23 -0.92 4.38 2.48
C LEU A 23 -0.45 5.83 2.61
N MET A 24 0.77 6.15 2.18
CA MET A 24 1.24 7.53 2.13
C MET A 24 0.37 8.38 1.19
N ASN A 25 0.06 7.87 -0.01
CA ASN A 25 -0.78 8.58 -0.96
C ASN A 25 -2.22 8.78 -0.48
N SER A 26 -2.78 7.84 0.28
CA SER A 26 -4.11 8.02 0.87
C SER A 26 -4.13 9.14 1.92
N LEU A 27 -3.08 9.26 2.75
CA LEU A 27 -2.94 10.35 3.72
C LEU A 27 -2.71 11.72 3.06
N ILE A 28 -1.97 11.78 1.96
CA ILE A 28 -1.84 13.01 1.16
C ILE A 28 -3.18 13.35 0.51
N GLY A 29 -3.89 12.34 0.00
CA GLY A 29 -5.22 12.48 -0.59
C GLY A 29 -6.25 13.04 0.39
N THR A 30 -6.23 12.61 1.65
CA THR A 30 -7.12 13.18 2.69
C THR A 30 -6.77 14.63 3.02
N ALA A 31 -5.48 14.98 3.08
CA ALA A 31 -5.05 16.36 3.29
C ALA A 31 -5.48 17.29 2.13
N ILE A 32 -5.31 16.83 0.87
CA ILE A 32 -5.76 17.57 -0.31
C ILE A 32 -7.28 17.67 -0.35
N TRP A 33 -8.01 16.62 0.06
CA TRP A 33 -9.46 16.66 0.12
C TRP A 33 -9.96 17.70 1.13
N ILE A 34 -9.37 17.77 2.32
CA ILE A 34 -9.71 18.79 3.33
C ILE A 34 -9.45 20.20 2.80
N TYR A 35 -8.36 20.41 2.06
CA TYR A 35 -7.99 21.73 1.53
C TYR A 35 -8.82 22.16 0.31
N SER A 36 -9.00 21.25 -0.66
CA SER A 36 -9.58 21.57 -1.98
C SER A 36 -11.05 21.16 -2.12
N SER A 37 -11.62 20.45 -1.14
CA SER A 37 -12.94 19.81 -1.19
C SER A 37 -13.15 18.83 -2.36
N ASN A 38 -12.09 18.48 -3.10
CA ASN A 38 -12.16 17.57 -4.23
C ASN A 38 -11.89 16.12 -3.78
N ILE A 39 -12.91 15.27 -3.89
CA ILE A 39 -12.88 13.88 -3.46
C ILE A 39 -12.17 12.94 -4.46
N LEU A 40 -11.95 13.39 -5.70
CA LEU A 40 -11.55 12.52 -6.82
C LEU A 40 -10.18 11.86 -6.58
N LEU A 41 -9.22 12.62 -6.02
CA LEU A 41 -7.92 12.09 -5.59
C LEU A 41 -8.04 11.04 -4.50
N MET A 42 -8.96 11.22 -3.55
CA MET A 42 -9.15 10.27 -2.46
C MET A 42 -9.77 8.96 -2.96
N ILE A 43 -10.73 9.03 -3.89
CA ILE A 43 -11.33 7.84 -4.53
C ILE A 43 -10.28 7.05 -5.31
N LEU A 44 -9.45 7.72 -6.10
CA LEU A 44 -8.40 7.06 -6.88
C LEU A 44 -7.39 6.34 -5.97
N ASN A 45 -6.95 6.99 -4.89
CA ASN A 45 -6.04 6.37 -3.92
C ASN A 45 -6.66 5.17 -3.18
N LEU A 46 -7.96 5.20 -2.87
CA LEU A 46 -8.67 4.06 -2.28
C LEU A 46 -8.80 2.87 -3.25
N THR A 47 -9.01 3.11 -4.55
CA THR A 47 -9.00 2.00 -5.52
C THR A 47 -7.62 1.36 -5.65
N ASN A 48 -6.56 2.17 -5.59
CA ASN A 48 -5.18 1.69 -5.66
C ASN A 48 -4.81 0.78 -4.47
N THR A 49 -5.21 1.15 -3.24
CA THR A 49 -4.97 0.30 -2.06
C THR A 49 -5.70 -1.04 -2.15
N VAL A 50 -6.94 -1.06 -2.66
CA VAL A 50 -7.70 -2.31 -2.87
C VAL A 50 -7.00 -3.22 -3.89
N VAL A 51 -6.52 -2.66 -4.99
CA VAL A 51 -5.78 -3.42 -6.01
C VAL A 51 -4.51 -4.04 -5.42
N ILE A 52 -3.76 -3.29 -4.62
CA ILE A 52 -2.53 -3.80 -3.98
C ILE A 52 -2.82 -4.95 -3.01
N MET A 53 -3.95 -4.92 -2.30
CA MET A 53 -4.33 -5.99 -1.38
C MET A 53 -4.84 -7.26 -2.08
N MET A 54 -5.19 -7.18 -3.36
CA MET A 54 -5.63 -8.33 -4.17
C MET A 54 -4.45 -9.16 -4.72
N PHE A 55 -3.22 -8.67 -4.60
CA PHE A 55 -2.00 -9.32 -5.06
C PHE A 55 -1.08 -9.74 -3.91
#